data_AF-A0A5A7MTV3-F1
#
_entry.id   AF-A0A5A7MTV3-F1
#
_cell.length_a   1.000
_cell.length_b   1.000
_cell.length_c   1.000
_cell.angle_alpha   90.00
_cell.angle_beta   90.00
_cell.angle_gamma   90.00
#
_symmetry.space_group_name_H-M   'P 1'
#
loop_
_entity.id
_entity.type
_entity.pdbx_description
1 polymer ?
#
loop_
_entity_poly.entity_id
_entity_poly.type
_entity_poly.pdbx_seq_one_letter_code
_entity_poly.pdbx_strand_id
1 'polypeptide(L)'
;MEKVSGSNAWLNVALREGKNREVRRVLASIGLDVNRLIRTAYGPFTLGTLQRGAVGEISSKALYSACGAHLGALESASIAAETKKAPNPSKWAKAKPKTKFRPKRSAPRTPNGPKEKR
;
A
#
# COMPACT_ATOMS: atom_id res chain seq x y z
N MET A 1 9.05 -27.42 25.07
CA MET A 1 9.85 -27.20 26.29
C MET A 1 9.04 -26.26 27.18
N GLU A 2 8.26 -26.83 28.10
CA GLU A 2 7.40 -26.07 29.00
C GLU A 2 8.26 -25.49 30.13
N LYS A 3 8.26 -24.17 30.29
CA LYS A 3 9.10 -23.50 31.29
C LYS A 3 8.30 -23.43 32.59
N VAL A 4 8.59 -24.33 33.52
CA VAL A 4 7.99 -24.32 34.86
C VAL A 4 8.79 -23.36 35.74
N SER A 5 8.11 -22.37 36.32
CA SER A 5 8.70 -21.42 37.27
C SER A 5 7.82 -21.39 38.50
N GLY A 6 8.22 -22.16 39.52
CA GLY A 6 7.44 -22.32 40.76
C GLY A 6 6.04 -22.91 40.52
N SER A 7 5.02 -22.33 41.14
CA SER A 7 3.62 -22.76 41.05
C SER A 7 2.92 -22.43 39.73
N ASN A 8 3.62 -21.81 38.76
CA ASN A 8 3.03 -21.38 37.49
C ASN A 8 3.74 -22.05 36.30
N ALA A 9 2.95 -22.48 35.30
CA ALA A 9 3.42 -23.07 34.05
C ALA A 9 2.89 -22.28 32.84
N TRP A 10 3.65 -22.30 31.74
CA TRP A 10 3.28 -21.68 30.47
C TRP A 10 2.78 -22.73 29.48
N LEU A 11 1.49 -22.67 29.15
CA LEU A 11 0.88 -23.57 28.17
C LEU A 11 0.68 -22.86 26.82
N ASN A 12 1.02 -23.56 25.73
CA ASN A 12 0.63 -23.17 24.39
C ASN A 12 -0.64 -23.92 24.00
N VAL A 13 -1.73 -23.18 23.73
CA VAL A 13 -3.03 -23.75 23.39
C VAL A 13 -3.47 -23.21 22.03
N ALA A 14 -3.88 -24.11 21.14
CA ALA A 14 -4.47 -23.77 19.84
C ALA A 14 -5.96 -24.12 19.86
N LEU A 15 -6.81 -23.19 19.42
CA LEU A 15 -8.25 -23.39 19.30
C LEU A 15 -8.69 -23.08 17.86
N ARG A 16 -9.71 -23.83 17.41
CA ARG A 16 -10.38 -23.59 16.12
C ARG A 16 -11.64 -22.74 16.28
N GLU A 17 -12.30 -22.86 17.42
CA GLU A 17 -13.41 -22.00 17.81
C GLU A 17 -12.95 -20.90 18.78
N GLY A 18 -13.82 -19.89 18.96
CA GLY A 18 -13.55 -18.73 19.80
C GLY A 18 -14.74 -18.41 20.69
N LYS A 19 -15.27 -19.39 21.44
CA LYS A 19 -16.40 -19.15 22.34
C LYS A 19 -15.98 -18.24 23.50
N ASN A 20 -16.96 -17.60 24.13
CA ASN A 20 -16.68 -16.68 25.23
C ASN A 20 -15.94 -17.41 26.37
N ARG A 21 -14.75 -16.88 26.72
CA ARG A 21 -13.87 -17.38 27.79
C ARG A 21 -13.56 -18.89 27.71
N GLU A 22 -13.49 -19.46 26.51
CA GLU A 22 -13.35 -20.91 26.31
C GLU A 22 -12.11 -21.50 26.99
N VAL A 23 -10.93 -20.92 26.75
CA VAL A 23 -9.67 -21.37 27.40
C VAL A 23 -9.78 -21.40 28.92
N ARG A 24 -10.36 -20.36 29.51
CA ARG A 24 -10.53 -20.26 30.97
C ARG A 24 -11.53 -21.29 31.49
N ARG A 25 -12.62 -21.54 30.76
CA ARG A 25 -13.63 -22.53 31.15
C ARG A 25 -13.09 -23.96 31.08
N VAL A 26 -12.37 -24.30 30.02
CA VAL A 26 -11.78 -25.63 29.85
C VAL A 26 -10.73 -25.89 30.94
N LEU A 27 -9.82 -24.95 31.19
CA LEU A 27 -8.81 -25.12 32.23
C LEU A 27 -9.42 -25.18 33.64
N ALA A 28 -10.41 -24.33 33.93
CA ALA A 28 -11.11 -24.37 35.21
C ALA A 28 -11.84 -25.70 35.44
N SER A 29 -12.36 -26.33 34.38
CA SER A 29 -13.02 -27.65 34.49
C SER A 29 -12.09 -28.77 34.92
N ILE A 30 -10.77 -28.57 34.76
CA ILE A 30 -9.71 -29.51 35.15
C ILE A 30 -9.03 -29.03 36.46
N GLY A 31 -9.58 -27.99 37.11
CA GLY A 31 -9.05 -27.47 38.37
C GLY A 31 -7.84 -26.54 38.23
N LEU A 32 -7.57 -26.03 37.02
CA LEU A 32 -6.47 -25.09 36.76
C LEU A 32 -6.99 -23.66 36.61
N ASP A 33 -6.38 -22.71 37.33
CA ASP A 33 -6.69 -21.28 37.18
C ASP A 33 -5.74 -20.58 36.20
N VAL A 34 -6.26 -19.56 35.50
CA VAL A 34 -5.55 -18.82 34.47
C VAL A 34 -5.18 -17.44 34.98
N ASN A 35 -3.92 -17.28 35.36
CA ASN A 35 -3.35 -15.97 35.73
C ASN A 35 -3.21 -15.07 34.49
N ARG A 36 -2.49 -15.55 33.48
CA ARG A 36 -2.18 -14.79 32.25
C ARG A 36 -2.61 -15.55 31.00
N LEU A 37 -3.32 -14.86 30.11
CA LEU A 37 -3.69 -15.37 28.79
C LEU A 37 -3.27 -14.35 27.73
N ILE A 38 -2.36 -14.77 26.84
CA ILE A 38 -1.88 -13.96 25.72
C ILE A 38 -2.19 -14.72 24.44
N ARG A 39 -2.85 -14.06 23.49
CA ARG A 39 -2.99 -14.59 22.15
C ARG A 39 -1.72 -14.28 21.36
N THR A 40 -0.92 -15.31 21.11
CA THR A 40 0.38 -15.19 20.41
C THR A 40 0.23 -15.28 18.89
N ALA A 41 -0.82 -15.92 18.40
CA ALA A 41 -1.12 -16.07 16.98
C ALA A 41 -2.64 -16.08 16.72
N TYR A 42 -3.01 -15.69 15.51
CA TYR A 42 -4.36 -15.82 14.98
C TYR A 42 -4.28 -16.26 13.52
N GLY A 43 -4.74 -17.48 13.26
CA GLY A 43 -4.60 -18.10 11.93
C GLY A 43 -3.13 -18.07 11.48
N PRO A 44 -2.83 -17.54 10.28
CA PRO A 44 -1.48 -17.47 9.75
C PRO A 44 -0.65 -16.29 10.30
N PHE A 45 -1.21 -15.44 11.15
CA PHE A 45 -0.54 -14.25 11.67
C PHE A 45 -0.03 -14.48 13.10
N THR A 46 1.21 -14.10 13.37
CA THR A 46 1.84 -14.22 14.69
C THR A 46 2.21 -12.83 15.23
N LEU A 47 2.26 -12.70 16.56
CA LEU A 47 2.60 -11.42 17.22
C LEU A 47 4.07 -11.03 17.04
N GLY A 48 4.97 -12.01 16.88
CA GLY A 48 6.39 -11.77 16.66
C GLY A 48 7.04 -10.92 17.75
N THR A 49 7.76 -9.87 17.33
CA THR A 49 8.49 -8.94 18.20
C THR A 49 7.72 -7.64 18.48
N LEU A 50 6.42 -7.59 18.16
CA LEU A 50 5.59 -6.41 18.32
C LEU A 50 5.43 -6.05 19.80
N GLN A 51 5.67 -4.78 20.13
CA GLN A 51 5.53 -4.27 21.49
C GLN A 51 4.06 -4.24 21.91
N ARG A 52 3.81 -4.30 23.23
CA ARG A 52 2.45 -4.25 23.77
C ARG A 52 1.78 -2.93 23.38
N GLY A 53 0.63 -3.01 22.73
CA GLY A 53 -0.15 -1.84 22.29
C GLY A 53 0.30 -1.25 20.95
N ALA A 54 1.40 -1.72 20.37
CA ALA A 54 1.80 -1.33 19.02
C ALA A 54 0.93 -2.03 17.95
N VAL A 55 0.88 -1.44 16.77
CA VAL A 55 0.18 -1.98 15.59
C VAL A 55 1.19 -2.12 14.46
N GLY A 56 1.18 -3.26 13.79
CA GLY A 56 1.96 -3.50 12.57
C GLY A 56 1.02 -3.73 11.40
N GLU A 57 1.24 -3.02 10.30
CA GLU A 57 0.48 -3.20 9.07
C GLU A 57 0.96 -4.45 8.32
N ILE A 58 0.03 -5.18 7.72
CA ILE A 58 0.31 -6.38 6.93
C ILE A 58 0.14 -6.01 5.45
N SER A 59 1.18 -6.24 4.64
CA SER A 59 1.10 -6.00 3.20
C SER A 59 -0.03 -6.82 2.55
N SER A 60 -0.70 -6.24 1.55
CA SER A 60 -1.79 -6.92 0.83
C SER A 60 -1.33 -8.27 0.25
N LYS A 61 -0.10 -8.34 -0.28
CA LYS A 61 0.48 -9.60 -0.77
C LYS A 61 0.55 -10.69 0.30
N ALA A 62 1.00 -10.35 1.52
CA ALA A 62 1.06 -11.29 2.63
C ALA A 62 -0.35 -11.70 3.09
N LEU A 63 -1.29 -10.75 3.15
CA LEU A 63 -2.68 -11.03 3.49
C LEU A 63 -3.32 -12.01 2.49
N TYR A 64 -3.19 -11.74 1.18
CA TYR A 64 -3.72 -12.61 0.12
C TYR A 64 -3.06 -13.98 0.09
N SER A 65 -1.74 -14.05 0.27
CA SER A 65 -1.05 -15.33 0.33
C SER A 65 -1.50 -16.18 1.51
N ALA A 66 -1.80 -15.55 2.65
CA ALA A 66 -2.09 -16.25 3.89
C ALA A 66 -3.59 -16.61 4.03
N CYS A 67 -4.47 -15.77 3.54
CA CYS A 67 -5.92 -15.88 3.74
C CYS A 67 -6.74 -15.93 2.44
N GLY A 68 -6.11 -15.98 1.26
CA GLY A 68 -6.78 -15.84 -0.04
C GLY A 68 -7.95 -16.82 -0.28
N ALA A 69 -7.87 -18.03 0.26
CA ALA A 69 -8.96 -19.01 0.17
C ALA A 69 -10.18 -18.64 1.05
N HIS A 70 -9.97 -17.93 2.16
CA HIS A 70 -11.02 -17.52 3.10
C HIS A 70 -11.53 -16.10 2.86
N LEU A 71 -10.74 -15.23 2.23
CA LEU A 71 -11.14 -13.85 1.89
C LEU A 71 -12.11 -13.77 0.69
N GLY A 72 -12.47 -14.91 0.09
CA GLY A 72 -13.59 -15.07 -0.85
C GLY A 72 -13.78 -13.92 -1.83
N ALA A 73 -13.15 -13.99 -3.00
CA ALA A 73 -13.57 -13.26 -4.21
C ALA A 73 -13.64 -11.71 -4.16
N LEU A 74 -13.22 -11.03 -3.08
CA LEU A 74 -13.38 -9.58 -2.97
C LEU A 74 -12.30 -8.75 -3.70
N GLU A 75 -11.18 -9.34 -4.17
CA GLU A 75 -10.09 -8.48 -4.66
C GLU A 75 -9.08 -9.08 -5.68
N SER A 76 -9.49 -10.01 -6.53
CA SER A 76 -8.83 -10.08 -7.85
C SER A 76 -9.11 -8.82 -8.69
N ALA A 77 -10.13 -8.03 -8.32
CA ALA A 77 -10.58 -6.82 -9.01
C ALA A 77 -9.85 -5.51 -8.63
N SER A 78 -9.49 -5.26 -7.37
CA SER A 78 -8.91 -3.95 -6.98
C SER A 78 -7.39 -3.86 -7.16
N ILE A 79 -6.65 -4.97 -7.03
CA ILE A 79 -5.19 -5.00 -7.27
C ILE A 79 -4.86 -4.84 -8.78
N ALA A 80 -5.73 -5.33 -9.66
CA ALA A 80 -5.62 -5.08 -11.10
C ALA A 80 -5.92 -3.61 -11.46
N ALA A 81 -6.73 -2.90 -10.67
CA ALA A 81 -7.10 -1.52 -10.91
C ALA A 81 -5.97 -0.53 -10.56
N GLU A 82 -5.19 -0.79 -9.50
CA GLU A 82 -4.09 0.10 -9.07
C GLU A 82 -2.78 -0.09 -9.85
N THR A 83 -2.63 -1.19 -10.61
CA THR A 83 -1.43 -1.43 -11.43
C THR A 83 -1.51 -0.76 -12.82
N LYS A 84 -2.54 0.05 -13.11
CA LYS A 84 -2.53 0.93 -14.30
C LYS A 84 -1.55 2.08 -14.08
N LYS A 85 -0.27 1.78 -14.29
CA LYS A 85 0.86 2.71 -14.41
C LYS A 85 0.42 3.96 -15.17
N ALA A 86 0.48 5.11 -14.52
CA ALA A 86 0.22 6.40 -15.15
C ALA A 86 1.05 6.52 -16.45
N PRO A 87 0.46 6.98 -17.57
CA PRO A 87 1.18 7.08 -18.83
C PRO A 87 2.39 8.00 -18.65
N ASN A 88 3.55 7.56 -19.15
CA ASN A 88 4.80 8.30 -19.05
C ASN A 88 4.65 9.69 -19.72
N PRO A 89 4.83 10.81 -18.97
CA PRO A 89 4.68 12.15 -19.53
C PRO A 89 5.72 12.47 -20.62
N SER A 90 6.74 11.63 -20.83
CA SER A 90 7.74 11.79 -21.89
C SER A 90 7.22 11.56 -23.32
N LYS A 91 5.98 11.08 -23.50
CA LYS A 91 5.33 10.91 -24.81
C LYS A 91 4.31 12.01 -25.17
N TRP A 92 4.23 13.10 -24.42
CA TRP A 92 3.49 14.27 -24.91
C TRP A 92 4.30 14.93 -26.04
N ALA A 93 3.67 15.09 -27.20
CA ALA A 93 4.31 15.71 -28.35
C ALA A 93 4.77 17.13 -27.98
N LYS A 94 6.09 17.38 -27.98
CA LYS A 94 6.62 18.72 -27.77
C LYS A 94 6.09 19.63 -28.86
N ALA A 95 5.35 20.68 -28.46
CA ALA A 95 4.85 21.69 -29.38
C ALA A 95 6.01 22.29 -30.20
N LYS A 96 5.83 22.37 -31.53
CA LYS A 96 6.85 22.95 -32.43
C LYS A 96 7.09 24.42 -32.06
N PRO A 97 8.34 24.91 -32.01
CA PRO A 97 8.63 26.29 -31.68
C PRO A 97 8.03 27.23 -32.74
N LYS A 98 7.30 28.26 -32.30
CA LYS A 98 6.75 29.30 -33.18
C LYS A 98 7.90 30.04 -33.85
N THR A 99 8.00 29.93 -35.18
CA THR A 99 8.96 30.72 -35.98
C THR A 99 8.64 32.21 -35.80
N LYS A 100 9.67 33.00 -35.46
CA LYS A 100 9.54 34.45 -35.22
C LYS A 100 9.08 35.14 -36.51
N PHE A 101 7.90 35.74 -36.47
CA PHE A 101 7.38 36.58 -37.54
C PHE A 101 8.29 37.81 -37.71
N ARG A 102 8.94 37.95 -38.88
CA ARG A 102 9.75 39.11 -39.24
C ARG A 102 8.90 40.05 -40.09
N PRO A 103 8.60 41.28 -39.67
CA PRO A 103 7.81 42.20 -40.47
C PRO A 103 8.60 42.63 -41.72
N LYS A 104 7.96 42.57 -42.89
CA LYS A 104 8.50 43.11 -44.15
C LYS A 104 8.58 44.63 -44.04
N ARG A 105 9.79 45.20 -44.13
CA ARG A 105 9.98 46.64 -44.35
C ARG A 105 9.35 47.01 -45.70
N SER A 106 8.37 47.90 -45.68
CA SER A 106 7.82 48.55 -46.86
C SER A 106 8.89 49.48 -47.46
N ALA A 107 9.15 49.33 -48.76
CA ALA A 107 9.97 50.26 -49.53
C ALA A 107 9.21 51.59 -49.74
N PRO A 108 9.87 52.76 -49.72
CA PRO A 108 9.25 53.98 -50.22
C PRO A 108 9.19 53.95 -51.75
N ARG A 109 7.99 54.14 -52.30
CA ARG A 109 7.75 54.33 -53.74
C ARG A 109 7.85 55.82 -54.10
N THR A 110 8.89 56.17 -54.88
CA THR A 110 8.89 57.01 -56.11
C THR A 110 8.38 58.48 -56.05
N PRO A 111 8.43 59.30 -57.14
CA PRO A 111 9.34 59.38 -58.30
C PRO A 111 9.80 60.83 -58.69
N ASN A 112 10.81 60.88 -59.58
CA ASN A 112 11.03 61.83 -60.70
C ASN A 112 11.31 63.34 -60.53
N GLY A 113 12.33 63.80 -61.27
CA GLY A 113 12.47 65.17 -61.83
C GLY A 113 13.89 65.43 -62.39
N PRO A 114 14.09 65.94 -63.63
CA PRO A 114 15.33 65.74 -64.38
C PRO A 114 16.37 66.88 -64.33
N LYS A 115 17.61 66.50 -64.72
CA LYS A 115 18.82 67.24 -65.13
C LYS A 115 18.71 68.72 -65.51
N GLU A 116 19.71 69.51 -65.09
CA GLU A 116 20.26 70.63 -65.89
C GLU A 116 21.78 70.77 -65.60
N LYS A 117 22.54 71.08 -66.66
CA LYS A 117 24.01 71.18 -66.72
C LYS A 117 24.46 72.66 -66.68
N ARG A 118 25.75 72.83 -66.38
CA ARG A 118 26.67 73.97 -66.64
C ARG A 118 26.79 75.02 -65.55
#